data_AF-A0A960I2B2-F1
#
_entry.id   AF-A0A960I2B2-F1
#
_cell.length_a   1.000
_cell.length_b   1.000
_cell.length_c   1.000
_cell.angle_alpha   90.00
_cell.angle_beta   90.00
_cell.angle_gamma   90.00
#
_symmetry.space_group_name_H-M   'P 1'
#
loop_
_entity.id
_entity.type
_entity.pdbx_description
1 polymer ?
#
loop_
_entity_poly.entity_id
_entity_poly.type
_entity_poly.pdbx_seq_one_letter_code
_entity_poly.pdbx_strand_id
1 'polypeptide(L)'
;VSLGSNVSHGTLSLASNGSFTYTPNPDFNGTDSFTYVLSDGQLTDTAGVTLTVLSAPDLTGSDPVHQALNVDPDRNNITLNFDANVDPTTVSPQTLGLHRSMGRTAWDFDVNGGTVTLLPGSFFAGEVVHLTISDGVRSTDGGVATPHQLRFTAGATAPPACARQWTDIGAGLTGASDSDVAWGDADGDGDLDILVLGSTGTSSQITHLYLNDGGTFTNALANLPGSSSGSVAWGDYDGDGDLDVLLIRESASRLYRNDGGIFTNSGVGLPGLLNADAAWGDYDNDGDLDFVVAGATLVMPYPFDPTTVRYGDTRLYRNDG
;
A
#
# COMPACT_ATOMS: atom_id res chain seq x y z
N VAL A 1 -51.36 -11.18 6.76
CA VAL A 1 -50.47 -10.29 7.53
C VAL A 1 -50.86 -8.86 7.23
N SER A 2 -50.97 -8.01 8.25
CA SER A 2 -51.16 -6.57 8.10
C SER A 2 -50.22 -5.82 9.05
N LEU A 3 -49.96 -4.55 8.77
CA LEU A 3 -49.14 -3.71 9.65
C LEU A 3 -49.94 -3.32 10.90
N GLY A 4 -49.34 -3.46 12.09
CA GLY A 4 -49.92 -3.03 13.38
C GLY A 4 -49.45 -1.62 13.77
N SER A 5 -48.15 -1.35 13.65
CA SER A 5 -47.53 -0.04 13.84
C SER A 5 -46.39 0.12 12.84
N ASN A 6 -46.06 1.36 12.47
CA ASN A 6 -45.00 1.64 11.51
C ASN A 6 -43.68 1.99 12.20
N VAL A 7 -42.59 1.95 11.42
CA VAL A 7 -41.26 2.43 11.79
C VAL A 7 -41.23 3.95 11.99
N SER A 8 -40.30 4.45 12.81
CA SER A 8 -40.15 5.88 13.11
C SER A 8 -39.00 6.56 12.37
N HIS A 9 -38.02 5.79 11.89
CA HIS A 9 -36.78 6.32 11.31
C HIS A 9 -36.48 5.74 9.93
N GLY A 10 -37.52 5.50 9.15
CA GLY A 10 -37.39 5.04 7.78
C GLY A 10 -38.73 4.87 7.10
N THR A 11 -38.72 4.11 6.02
CA THR A 11 -39.91 3.66 5.30
C THR A 11 -39.99 2.15 5.35
N LEU A 12 -41.19 1.63 5.59
CA LEU A 12 -41.47 0.20 5.62
C LEU A 12 -42.58 -0.12 4.62
N SER A 13 -42.36 -1.13 3.78
CA SER A 13 -43.36 -1.63 2.84
C SER A 13 -43.63 -3.11 3.08
N LEU A 14 -44.91 -3.50 3.08
CA LEU A 14 -45.37 -4.89 3.18
C LEU A 14 -45.83 -5.35 1.80
N ALA A 15 -45.14 -6.35 1.24
CA ALA A 15 -45.49 -6.96 -0.04
C ALA A 15 -46.64 -7.98 0.11
N SER A 16 -47.33 -8.28 -1.00
CA SER A 16 -48.47 -9.21 -1.03
C SER A 16 -48.10 -10.66 -0.66
N ASN A 17 -46.82 -11.03 -0.81
CA ASN A 17 -46.28 -12.31 -0.38
C ASN A 17 -45.96 -12.37 1.13
N GLY A 18 -46.17 -11.28 1.87
CA GLY A 18 -45.91 -11.19 3.31
C GLY A 18 -44.50 -10.73 3.70
N SER A 19 -43.62 -10.42 2.75
CA SER A 19 -42.28 -9.88 3.03
C SER A 19 -42.33 -8.39 3.38
N PHE A 20 -41.41 -7.96 4.25
CA PHE A 20 -41.20 -6.55 4.60
C PHE A 20 -39.91 -6.02 3.98
N THR A 21 -39.95 -4.83 3.40
CA THR A 21 -38.76 -4.07 2.99
C THR A 21 -38.68 -2.80 3.83
N TYR A 22 -37.58 -2.64 4.56
CA TYR A 22 -37.27 -1.44 5.35
C TYR A 22 -36.13 -0.67 4.68
N THR A 23 -36.32 0.64 4.53
CA THR A 23 -35.28 1.56 4.09
C THR A 23 -35.13 2.64 5.17
N PRO A 24 -34.02 2.68 5.93
CA PRO A 24 -33.80 3.71 6.94
C PRO A 24 -33.72 5.10 6.30
N ASN A 25 -34.00 6.14 7.09
CA ASN A 25 -33.72 7.51 6.69
C ASN A 25 -32.20 7.69 6.46
N PRO A 26 -31.76 8.58 5.55
CA PRO A 26 -30.35 8.93 5.43
C PRO A 26 -29.74 9.28 6.79
N ASP A 27 -28.53 8.80 7.05
CA ASP A 27 -27.73 9.02 8.26
C ASP A 27 -28.36 8.51 9.57
N PHE A 28 -29.47 7.74 9.51
CA PHE A 28 -30.05 7.14 10.70
C PHE A 28 -29.28 5.89 11.11
N ASN A 29 -28.71 5.93 12.31
CA ASN A 29 -28.11 4.80 13.00
C ASN A 29 -28.83 4.57 14.33
N GLY A 30 -29.00 3.31 14.73
CA GLY A 30 -29.67 2.91 15.96
C GLY A 30 -30.86 1.98 15.75
N THR A 31 -31.74 1.92 16.76
CA THR A 31 -32.86 0.97 16.76
C THR A 31 -34.15 1.57 16.20
N ASP A 32 -34.83 0.82 15.36
CA ASP A 32 -36.20 1.10 14.93
C ASP A 32 -37.10 -0.11 15.25
N SER A 33 -38.42 0.07 15.20
CA SER A 33 -39.32 -1.06 15.43
C SER A 33 -40.65 -0.89 14.74
N PHE A 34 -41.26 -2.00 14.39
CA PHE A 34 -42.63 -2.05 13.89
C PHE A 34 -43.35 -3.27 14.45
N THR A 35 -44.68 -3.27 14.41
CA THR A 35 -45.48 -4.45 14.76
C THR A 35 -46.29 -4.90 13.56
N TYR A 36 -46.56 -6.20 13.48
CA TYR A 36 -47.43 -6.77 12.46
C TYR A 36 -48.44 -7.72 13.09
N VAL A 37 -49.60 -7.83 12.43
CA VAL A 37 -50.71 -8.68 12.84
C VAL A 37 -50.80 -9.88 11.91
N LEU A 38 -50.75 -11.07 12.51
CA LEU A 38 -51.04 -12.35 11.88
C LEU A 38 -52.52 -12.68 12.08
N SER A 39 -53.16 -13.29 11.08
CA SER A 39 -54.53 -13.79 11.21
C SER A 39 -54.72 -15.05 10.38
N ASP A 40 -55.45 -16.01 10.94
CA ASP A 40 -55.96 -17.20 10.24
C ASP A 40 -57.40 -17.02 9.73
N GLY A 41 -57.95 -15.80 9.84
CA GLY A 41 -59.33 -15.47 9.50
C GLY A 41 -60.33 -15.64 10.64
N GLN A 42 -59.91 -16.14 11.81
CA GLN A 42 -60.74 -16.22 13.02
C GLN A 42 -60.09 -15.52 14.22
N LEU A 43 -58.80 -15.75 14.42
CA LEU A 43 -57.99 -15.15 15.47
C LEU A 43 -56.93 -14.24 14.86
N THR A 44 -56.41 -13.36 15.71
CA THR A 44 -55.31 -12.46 15.37
C THR A 44 -54.27 -12.48 16.47
N ASP A 45 -53.00 -12.42 16.09
CA ASP A 45 -51.89 -12.24 17.03
C ASP A 45 -50.96 -11.12 16.55
N THR A 46 -50.30 -10.44 17.48
CA THR A 46 -49.43 -9.27 17.19
C THR A 46 -48.00 -9.57 17.60
N ALA A 47 -47.07 -9.41 16.66
CA ALA A 47 -45.64 -9.55 16.91
C ALA A 47 -44.89 -8.24 16.66
N GLY A 48 -43.86 -7.99 17.48
CA GLY A 48 -42.94 -6.88 17.31
C GLY A 48 -41.65 -7.30 16.61
N VAL A 49 -41.14 -6.44 15.74
CA VAL A 49 -39.83 -6.56 15.09
C VAL A 49 -38.99 -5.37 15.51
N THR A 50 -37.80 -5.65 16.04
CA THR A 50 -36.77 -4.64 16.30
C THR A 50 -35.73 -4.71 15.20
N LEU A 51 -35.40 -3.55 14.64
CA LEU A 51 -34.38 -3.35 13.61
C LEU A 51 -33.21 -2.61 14.24
N THR A 52 -31.99 -2.93 13.83
CA THR A 52 -30.78 -2.18 14.23
C THR A 52 -30.06 -1.77 12.96
N VAL A 53 -29.90 -0.46 12.77
CA VAL A 53 -29.12 0.14 11.68
C VAL A 53 -27.76 0.50 12.25
N LEU A 54 -26.71 -0.10 11.71
CA LEU A 54 -25.34 0.05 12.20
C LEU A 54 -24.70 1.32 11.63
N SER A 55 -23.91 2.01 12.43
CA SER A 55 -23.14 3.18 11.99
C SER A 55 -21.87 2.76 11.26
N ALA A 56 -21.76 3.02 9.97
CA ALA A 56 -20.48 2.93 9.27
C ALA A 56 -19.52 4.02 9.81
N PRO A 57 -18.28 3.70 10.21
CA PRO A 57 -17.30 4.72 10.55
C PRO A 57 -16.72 5.32 9.26
N ASP A 58 -17.04 6.57 8.98
CA ASP A 58 -16.55 7.30 7.81
C ASP A 58 -15.41 8.24 8.18
N LEU A 59 -14.36 8.26 7.34
CA LEU A 59 -13.19 9.10 7.57
C LEU A 59 -13.56 10.58 7.38
N THR A 60 -13.43 11.37 8.45
CA THR A 60 -13.70 12.81 8.48
C THR A 60 -12.44 13.66 8.37
N GLY A 61 -11.28 13.10 8.69
CA GLY A 61 -10.01 13.83 8.68
C GLY A 61 -8.80 12.94 8.90
N SER A 62 -7.64 13.46 8.51
CA SER A 62 -6.34 12.84 8.75
C SER A 62 -5.29 13.89 9.08
N ASP A 63 -4.29 13.51 9.87
CA ASP A 63 -3.08 14.27 10.09
C ASP A 63 -1.86 13.31 10.06
N PRO A 64 -0.98 13.39 9.04
CA PRO A 64 -0.99 14.36 7.94
C PRO A 64 -2.21 14.25 7.02
N VAL A 65 -2.64 15.39 6.47
CA VAL A 65 -3.74 15.43 5.50
C VAL A 65 -3.35 14.75 4.18
N HIS A 66 -4.33 14.24 3.46
CA HIS A 66 -4.13 13.65 2.13
C HIS A 66 -3.35 14.59 1.20
N GLN A 67 -2.28 14.06 0.59
CA GLN A 67 -1.32 14.75 -0.28
C GLN A 67 -0.52 15.87 0.39
N ALA A 68 -0.39 15.85 1.73
CA ALA A 68 0.54 16.72 2.42
C ALA A 68 1.96 16.52 1.88
N LEU A 69 2.64 17.65 1.62
CA LEU A 69 4.05 17.69 1.29
C LEU A 69 4.81 18.30 2.46
N ASN A 70 6.09 17.96 2.57
CA ASN A 70 6.97 18.51 3.60
C ASN A 70 6.49 18.18 5.02
N VAL A 71 5.91 16.99 5.23
CA VAL A 71 5.60 16.49 6.58
C VAL A 71 6.91 16.36 7.35
N ASP A 72 6.94 16.80 8.60
CA ASP A 72 8.12 16.71 9.45
C ASP A 72 8.62 15.24 9.53
N PRO A 73 9.85 14.92 9.08
CA PRO A 73 10.36 13.55 9.13
C PRO A 73 10.57 13.07 10.57
N ASP A 74 10.73 13.97 11.54
CA ASP A 74 10.84 13.60 12.96
C ASP A 74 9.47 13.28 13.60
N ARG A 75 8.37 13.49 12.86
CA ARG A 75 7.03 13.09 13.30
C ARG A 75 6.96 11.58 13.44
N ASN A 76 6.32 11.12 14.52
CA ASN A 76 6.24 9.70 14.87
C ASN A 76 4.82 9.14 14.95
N ASN A 77 3.81 9.89 14.49
CA ASN A 77 2.42 9.45 14.53
C ASN A 77 1.63 9.87 13.29
N ILE A 78 0.56 9.16 12.98
CA ILE A 78 -0.43 9.54 11.97
C ILE A 78 -1.80 9.36 12.62
N THR A 79 -2.69 10.34 12.50
CA THR A 79 -4.02 10.29 13.10
C THR A 79 -5.10 10.22 12.02
N LEU A 80 -6.07 9.35 12.21
CA LEU A 80 -7.27 9.19 11.39
C LEU A 80 -8.49 9.44 12.27
N ASN A 81 -9.39 10.31 11.84
CA ASN A 81 -10.61 10.66 12.57
C ASN A 81 -11.84 10.15 11.82
N PHE A 82 -12.66 9.37 12.51
CA PHE A 82 -13.92 8.82 12.05
C PHE A 82 -15.10 9.48 12.78
N ASP A 83 -16.26 9.53 12.12
CA ASP A 83 -17.50 10.06 12.70
C ASP A 83 -18.21 9.11 13.66
N ALA A 84 -17.80 7.84 13.70
CA ALA A 84 -18.28 6.83 14.65
C ALA A 84 -17.10 6.21 15.42
N ASN A 85 -17.41 5.63 16.58
CA ASN A 85 -16.41 4.92 17.39
C ASN A 85 -15.93 3.67 16.64
N VAL A 86 -14.61 3.55 16.48
CA VAL A 86 -13.95 2.40 15.85
C VAL A 86 -13.81 1.26 16.85
N ASP A 87 -14.07 0.03 16.42
CA ASP A 87 -13.78 -1.18 17.20
C ASP A 87 -12.28 -1.49 17.11
N PRO A 88 -11.52 -1.39 18.23
CA PRO A 88 -10.09 -1.62 18.22
C PRO A 88 -9.70 -3.04 17.81
N THR A 89 -10.60 -4.02 17.96
CA THR A 89 -10.33 -5.42 17.60
C THR A 89 -10.36 -5.67 16.09
N THR A 90 -10.84 -4.69 15.32
CA THR A 90 -10.92 -4.76 13.85
C THR A 90 -9.80 -3.98 13.17
N VAL A 91 -8.97 -3.27 13.92
CA VAL A 91 -7.81 -2.54 13.42
C VAL A 91 -6.59 -3.47 13.49
N SER A 92 -5.91 -3.62 12.37
CA SER A 92 -4.73 -4.46 12.20
C SER A 92 -3.93 -3.96 10.99
N PRO A 93 -2.68 -4.39 10.81
CA PRO A 93 -1.92 -4.05 9.62
C PRO A 93 -2.58 -4.46 8.28
N GLN A 94 -3.46 -5.46 8.31
CA GLN A 94 -4.21 -5.94 7.14
C GLN A 94 -5.44 -5.07 6.87
N THR A 95 -6.11 -4.61 7.92
CA THR A 95 -7.34 -3.81 7.76
C THR A 95 -7.07 -2.31 7.63
N LEU A 96 -5.93 -1.87 8.16
CA LEU A 96 -5.42 -0.52 8.08
C LEU A 96 -3.95 -0.57 7.63
N GLY A 97 -3.72 -0.58 6.33
CA GLY A 97 -2.39 -0.67 5.74
C GLY A 97 -1.60 0.63 5.89
N LEU A 98 -0.30 0.51 6.19
CA LEU A 98 0.69 1.58 6.11
C LEU A 98 1.84 1.09 5.24
N HIS A 99 2.05 1.73 4.11
CA HIS A 99 3.09 1.39 3.15
C HIS A 99 4.04 2.56 3.01
N ARG A 100 5.31 2.28 3.27
CA ARG A 100 6.39 3.24 3.32
C ARG A 100 7.32 2.94 2.15
N SER A 101 7.63 3.95 1.34
CA SER A 101 8.47 3.76 0.14
C SER A 101 9.95 3.52 0.42
N MET A 102 10.40 3.68 1.67
CA MET A 102 11.81 3.61 2.06
C MET A 102 12.06 2.76 3.31
N GLY A 103 11.20 1.77 3.60
CA GLY A 103 11.40 0.79 4.67
C GLY A 103 10.14 0.58 5.52
N ARG A 104 9.94 -0.63 6.05
CA ARG A 104 8.79 -0.93 6.93
C ARG A 104 9.25 -0.95 8.38
N THR A 105 8.52 -0.24 9.22
CA THR A 105 8.59 -0.44 10.67
C THR A 105 7.29 -1.10 11.10
N ALA A 106 7.39 -2.13 11.94
CA ALA A 106 6.25 -2.54 12.75
C ALA A 106 5.71 -1.30 13.46
N TRP A 107 4.41 -1.07 13.36
CA TRP A 107 3.78 0.10 13.95
C TRP A 107 2.73 -0.36 14.95
N ASP A 108 2.72 0.33 16.08
CA ASP A 108 1.63 0.22 17.03
C ASP A 108 0.51 1.17 16.64
N PHE A 109 -0.68 0.93 17.19
CA PHE A 109 -1.80 1.83 17.07
C PHE A 109 -2.51 2.01 18.40
N ASP A 110 -3.15 3.16 18.56
CA ASP A 110 -4.11 3.43 19.63
C ASP A 110 -5.47 3.78 19.01
N VAL A 111 -6.54 3.29 19.62
CA VAL A 111 -7.92 3.60 19.22
C VAL A 111 -8.64 4.24 20.39
N ASN A 112 -9.02 5.49 20.23
CA ASN A 112 -9.74 6.27 21.22
C ASN A 112 -11.04 6.84 20.61
N GLY A 113 -12.14 6.12 20.81
CA GLY A 113 -13.42 6.44 20.19
C GLY A 113 -13.33 6.38 18.67
N GLY A 114 -13.66 7.48 17.99
CA GLY A 114 -13.53 7.59 16.54
C GLY A 114 -12.12 7.97 16.07
N THR A 115 -11.10 8.02 16.94
CA THR A 115 -9.74 8.39 16.53
C THR A 115 -8.83 7.17 16.55
N VAL A 116 -8.16 6.90 15.43
CA VAL A 116 -7.11 5.89 15.31
C VAL A 116 -5.78 6.61 15.13
N THR A 117 -4.81 6.35 16.00
CA THR A 117 -3.46 6.92 15.94
C THR A 117 -2.47 5.80 15.65
N LEU A 118 -1.84 5.85 14.49
CA LEU A 118 -0.73 4.99 14.08
C LEU A 118 0.58 5.55 14.63
N LEU A 119 1.50 4.68 15.04
CA LEU A 119 2.80 5.04 15.63
C LEU A 119 3.95 4.38 14.83
N PRO A 120 4.27 4.87 13.62
CA PRO A 120 5.26 4.23 12.75
C PRO A 120 6.72 4.54 13.04
N GLY A 121 7.01 5.39 14.04
CA GLY A 121 8.34 5.98 14.20
C GLY A 121 8.58 7.12 13.21
N SER A 122 9.82 7.61 13.13
CA SER A 122 10.22 8.70 12.23
C SER A 122 10.17 8.28 10.76
N PHE A 123 10.00 9.26 9.89
CA PHE A 123 10.02 9.09 8.44
C PHE A 123 11.37 9.49 7.85
N PHE A 124 11.71 8.91 6.70
CA PHE A 124 12.87 9.35 5.94
C PHE A 124 12.53 10.61 5.13
N ALA A 125 13.49 11.51 4.98
CA ALA A 125 13.32 12.69 4.15
C ALA A 125 13.04 12.30 2.68
N GLY A 126 11.91 12.74 2.13
CA GLY A 126 11.48 12.41 0.77
C GLY A 126 10.67 11.11 0.67
N GLU A 127 10.49 10.39 1.77
CA GLU A 127 9.65 9.20 1.83
C GLU A 127 8.19 9.54 1.47
N VAL A 128 7.65 8.78 0.53
CA VAL A 128 6.20 8.73 0.28
C VAL A 128 5.59 7.64 1.16
N VAL A 129 4.59 8.01 1.93
CA VAL A 129 3.82 7.11 2.79
C VAL A 129 2.41 7.01 2.22
N HIS A 130 1.95 5.78 1.98
CA HIS A 130 0.58 5.45 1.61
C HIS A 130 -0.13 4.79 2.80
N LEU A 131 -1.39 5.16 3.03
CA LEU A 131 -2.25 4.50 3.99
C LEU A 131 -3.47 3.96 3.26
N THR A 132 -3.92 2.78 3.67
CA THR A 132 -5.16 2.21 3.14
C THR A 132 -6.07 1.79 4.28
N ILE A 133 -7.32 2.22 4.22
CA ILE A 133 -8.39 1.82 5.13
C ILE A 133 -9.26 0.85 4.32
N SER A 134 -9.39 -0.38 4.80
CA SER A 134 -10.25 -1.40 4.19
C SER A 134 -11.65 -1.42 4.80
N ASP A 135 -12.53 -2.24 4.22
CA ASP A 135 -13.84 -2.59 4.80
C ASP A 135 -13.72 -3.56 6.01
N GLY A 136 -12.51 -3.97 6.35
CA GLY A 136 -12.21 -4.73 7.56
C GLY A 136 -12.25 -3.87 8.83
N VAL A 137 -12.02 -2.55 8.72
CA VAL A 137 -12.19 -1.61 9.84
C VAL A 137 -13.68 -1.43 10.13
N ARG A 138 -14.08 -1.56 11.39
CA ARG A 138 -15.49 -1.48 11.80
C ARG A 138 -15.71 -0.54 12.96
N SER A 139 -16.94 -0.10 13.11
CA SER A 139 -17.40 0.59 14.30
C SER A 139 -17.69 -0.40 15.44
N THR A 140 -17.83 0.11 16.67
CA THR A 140 -18.18 -0.72 17.84
C THR A 140 -19.56 -1.37 17.77
N ASP A 141 -20.45 -0.90 16.89
CA ASP A 141 -21.76 -1.53 16.62
C ASP A 141 -21.72 -2.47 15.39
N GLY A 142 -20.56 -2.61 14.74
CA GLY A 142 -20.33 -3.56 13.64
C GLY A 142 -20.59 -3.02 12.24
N GLY A 143 -20.80 -1.71 12.09
CA GLY A 143 -20.84 -1.04 10.81
C GLY A 143 -19.47 -1.08 10.12
N VAL A 144 -19.48 -1.09 8.79
CA VAL A 144 -18.30 -1.32 7.95
C VAL A 144 -17.77 0.01 7.46
N ALA A 145 -16.46 0.26 7.63
CA ALA A 145 -15.83 1.47 7.13
C ALA A 145 -15.90 1.54 5.60
N THR A 146 -16.01 2.75 5.07
CA THR A 146 -15.82 2.98 3.65
C THR A 146 -14.33 2.91 3.30
N PRO A 147 -13.91 2.12 2.30
CA PRO A 147 -12.50 2.04 1.94
C PRO A 147 -11.93 3.37 1.47
N HIS A 148 -10.72 3.69 1.91
CA HIS A 148 -10.04 4.96 1.62
C HIS A 148 -8.54 4.74 1.40
N GLN A 149 -7.94 5.54 0.53
CA GLN A 149 -6.48 5.60 0.39
C GLN A 149 -5.98 7.02 0.65
N LEU A 150 -4.94 7.13 1.47
CA LEU A 150 -4.27 8.38 1.77
C LEU A 150 -2.81 8.31 1.37
N ARG A 151 -2.19 9.47 1.12
CA ARG A 151 -0.74 9.57 0.95
C ARG A 151 -0.21 10.87 1.50
N PHE A 152 1.04 10.90 1.93
CA PHE A 152 1.80 12.12 2.16
C PHE A 152 3.27 11.90 1.82
N THR A 153 4.03 13.00 1.75
CA THR A 153 5.48 12.96 1.53
C THR A 153 6.19 13.65 2.69
N ALA A 154 7.04 12.91 3.38
CA ALA A 154 7.94 13.45 4.38
C ALA A 154 8.93 14.43 3.74
N GLY A 155 9.07 15.60 4.34
CA GLY A 155 10.00 16.61 3.89
C GLY A 155 11.42 16.29 4.31
N ALA A 156 12.39 16.82 3.58
CA ALA A 156 13.69 17.07 4.18
C ALA A 156 13.55 18.19 5.22
N THR A 157 14.07 17.99 6.43
CA THR A 157 14.28 19.04 7.44
C THR A 157 15.19 20.11 6.87
N ALA A 158 14.62 21.07 6.13
CA ALA A 158 15.35 22.21 5.63
C ALA A 158 14.81 23.48 6.31
N PRO A 159 15.67 24.30 6.93
CA PRO A 159 15.27 25.62 7.40
C PRO A 159 14.73 26.46 6.22
N PRO A 160 13.89 27.49 6.49
CA PRO A 160 13.16 28.19 5.45
C PRO A 160 14.12 28.87 4.47
N ALA A 161 13.96 28.49 3.20
CA ALA A 161 14.39 29.19 1.99
C ALA A 161 15.69 30.02 2.10
N CYS A 162 16.83 29.35 2.08
CA CYS A 162 18.04 29.88 1.43
C CYS A 162 18.42 28.90 0.31
N ALA A 163 18.90 29.43 -0.81
CA ALA A 163 19.16 28.67 -2.03
C ALA A 163 19.86 27.33 -1.72
N ARG A 164 19.17 26.21 -2.00
CA ARG A 164 19.78 24.88 -1.89
C ARG A 164 20.99 24.84 -2.80
N GLN A 165 22.18 24.78 -2.21
CA GLN A 165 23.42 24.59 -2.96
C GLN A 165 23.63 23.10 -3.15
N TRP A 166 23.61 22.66 -4.41
CA TRP A 166 23.94 21.29 -4.77
C TRP A 166 25.47 21.18 -4.85
N THR A 167 26.04 20.35 -3.98
CA THR A 167 27.48 20.06 -3.97
C THR A 167 27.65 18.58 -4.25
N ASP A 168 28.39 18.25 -5.31
CA ASP A 168 28.87 16.88 -5.49
C ASP A 168 29.90 16.58 -4.39
N ILE A 169 29.57 15.63 -3.52
CA ILE A 169 30.42 15.24 -2.39
C ILE A 169 31.56 14.31 -2.82
N GLY A 170 31.56 13.83 -4.07
CA GLY A 170 32.56 12.88 -4.56
C GLY A 170 32.53 11.57 -3.79
N ALA A 171 31.33 11.01 -3.56
CA ALA A 171 31.09 9.82 -2.74
C ALA A 171 31.78 8.53 -3.22
N GLY A 172 32.51 8.57 -4.33
CA GLY A 172 33.23 7.40 -4.86
C GLY A 172 32.32 6.34 -5.49
N LEU A 173 31.06 6.69 -5.80
CA LEU A 173 30.14 5.79 -6.49
C LEU A 173 30.68 5.46 -7.89
N THR A 174 30.59 4.18 -8.26
CA THR A 174 31.01 3.71 -9.58
C THR A 174 30.11 4.31 -10.65
N GLY A 175 30.70 5.04 -11.61
CA GLY A 175 29.96 5.59 -12.74
C GLY A 175 29.37 4.49 -13.62
N ALA A 176 28.06 4.58 -13.86
CA ALA A 176 27.31 3.63 -14.67
C ALA A 176 26.65 4.34 -15.88
N SER A 177 26.55 3.64 -17.00
CA SER A 177 25.72 4.03 -18.15
C SER A 177 24.56 3.05 -18.34
N ASP A 178 23.53 3.51 -19.06
CA ASP A 178 22.27 2.76 -19.28
C ASP A 178 21.74 2.19 -17.96
N SER A 179 21.70 3.08 -16.97
CA SER A 179 21.61 2.77 -15.56
C SER A 179 20.25 3.13 -14.98
N ASP A 180 19.96 2.50 -13.84
CA ASP A 180 18.87 2.89 -12.95
C ASP A 180 19.40 2.96 -11.52
N VAL A 181 18.80 3.82 -10.69
CA VAL A 181 19.22 4.04 -9.31
C VAL A 181 18.02 4.12 -8.38
N ALA A 182 18.13 3.50 -7.22
CA ALA A 182 17.07 3.50 -6.21
C ALA A 182 17.65 3.71 -4.81
N TRP A 183 16.99 4.56 -4.02
CA TRP A 183 17.25 4.70 -2.60
C TRP A 183 16.39 3.72 -1.81
N GLY A 184 16.96 3.11 -0.78
CA GLY A 184 16.26 2.23 0.15
C GLY A 184 17.16 1.88 1.33
N ASP A 185 16.59 1.61 2.48
CA ASP A 185 17.32 1.09 3.66
C ASP A 185 17.49 -0.43 3.48
N ALA A 186 18.68 -0.87 3.06
CA ALA A 186 18.93 -2.25 2.63
C ALA A 186 19.41 -3.16 3.77
N ASP A 187 19.91 -2.61 4.88
CA ASP A 187 20.34 -3.40 6.05
C ASP A 187 19.56 -3.08 7.34
N GLY A 188 18.56 -2.19 7.25
CA GLY A 188 17.60 -1.90 8.32
C GLY A 188 18.19 -1.03 9.42
N ASP A 189 19.30 -0.34 9.16
CA ASP A 189 19.99 0.47 10.16
C ASP A 189 19.42 1.90 10.30
N GLY A 190 18.51 2.29 9.40
CA GLY A 190 17.85 3.58 9.38
C GLY A 190 18.62 4.68 8.64
N ASP A 191 19.70 4.36 7.93
CA ASP A 191 20.30 5.21 6.92
C ASP A 191 19.84 4.76 5.51
N LEU A 192 19.65 5.71 4.57
CA LEU A 192 19.26 5.35 3.20
C LEU A 192 20.48 4.92 2.38
N ASP A 193 20.39 3.74 1.77
CA ASP A 193 21.38 3.17 0.87
C ASP A 193 21.05 3.43 -0.60
N ILE A 194 22.02 3.13 -1.46
CA ILE A 194 21.88 3.32 -2.92
C ILE A 194 22.09 2.00 -3.64
N LEU A 195 21.10 1.58 -4.42
CA LEU A 195 21.25 0.55 -5.42
C LEU A 195 21.51 1.18 -6.78
N VAL A 196 22.57 0.74 -7.47
CA VAL A 196 22.94 1.19 -8.81
C VAL A 196 22.97 -0.01 -9.75
N LEU A 197 22.10 0.00 -10.75
CA LEU A 197 22.12 -0.91 -11.89
C LEU A 197 22.75 -0.22 -13.10
N GLY A 198 23.52 -0.93 -13.91
CA GLY A 198 23.93 -0.39 -15.22
C GLY A 198 25.17 -1.08 -15.76
N SER A 199 25.97 -0.35 -16.53
CA SER A 199 27.23 -0.84 -17.08
C SER A 199 28.41 0.08 -16.82
N THR A 200 29.55 -0.53 -16.57
CA THR A 200 30.86 0.12 -16.51
C THR A 200 31.59 -0.11 -17.83
N GLY A 201 31.78 0.97 -18.60
CA GLY A 201 32.39 0.88 -19.93
C GLY A 201 31.55 0.06 -20.91
N THR A 202 32.21 -0.64 -21.86
CA THR A 202 31.54 -1.22 -23.04
C THR A 202 30.90 -2.60 -22.83
N SER A 203 31.05 -3.26 -21.67
CA SER A 203 30.48 -4.61 -21.48
C SER A 203 30.36 -5.12 -20.04
N SER A 204 30.83 -4.39 -19.03
CA SER A 204 30.79 -4.88 -17.65
C SER A 204 29.51 -4.42 -16.96
N GLN A 205 28.50 -5.29 -16.99
CA GLN A 205 27.21 -5.07 -16.32
C GLN A 205 27.38 -5.16 -14.80
N ILE A 206 26.83 -4.19 -14.07
CA ILE A 206 26.91 -4.08 -12.61
C ILE A 206 25.54 -3.95 -11.97
N THR A 207 25.43 -4.49 -10.77
CA THR A 207 24.42 -4.11 -9.77
C THR A 207 25.21 -3.92 -8.47
N HIS A 208 25.40 -2.66 -8.06
CA HIS A 208 26.15 -2.31 -6.86
C HIS A 208 25.19 -1.77 -5.80
N LEU A 209 25.26 -2.32 -4.61
CA LEU A 209 24.59 -1.79 -3.43
C LEU A 209 25.61 -1.00 -2.62
N TYR A 210 25.36 0.28 -2.36
CA TYR A 210 26.21 1.12 -1.51
C TYR A 210 25.50 1.35 -0.19
N LEU A 211 25.99 0.68 0.85
CA LEU A 211 25.53 0.89 2.22
C LEU A 211 26.04 2.24 2.73
N ASN A 212 25.19 3.00 3.39
CA ASN A 212 25.44 4.36 3.84
C ASN A 212 25.53 4.41 5.37
N ASP A 213 26.73 4.43 5.91
CA ASP A 213 26.92 4.60 7.35
C ASP A 213 27.09 6.10 7.67
N GLY A 214 26.00 6.83 7.93
CA GLY A 214 26.03 8.24 8.33
C GLY A 214 26.71 9.18 7.33
N GLY A 215 26.55 8.93 6.03
CA GLY A 215 27.11 9.70 4.92
C GLY A 215 28.37 9.10 4.30
N THR A 216 28.82 7.94 4.76
CA THR A 216 29.94 7.19 4.17
C THR A 216 29.43 5.98 3.40
N PHE A 217 29.69 5.94 2.09
CA PHE A 217 29.18 4.88 1.23
C PHE A 217 30.19 3.75 1.02
N THR A 218 29.76 2.51 1.28
CA THR A 218 30.56 1.29 1.06
C THR A 218 29.84 0.36 0.09
N ASN A 219 30.50 -0.04 -1.00
CA ASN A 219 29.94 -1.01 -1.95
C ASN A 219 29.87 -2.42 -1.34
N ALA A 220 28.68 -2.87 -0.99
CA ALA A 220 28.38 -4.21 -0.55
C ALA A 220 28.45 -5.20 -1.72
N LEU A 221 29.15 -6.32 -1.52
CA LEU A 221 29.26 -7.40 -2.50
C LEU A 221 27.99 -8.26 -2.52
N ALA A 222 26.84 -7.64 -2.78
CA ALA A 222 25.50 -8.25 -2.74
C ALA A 222 25.28 -9.38 -3.77
N ASN A 223 26.28 -9.68 -4.63
CA ASN A 223 26.24 -10.72 -5.66
C ASN A 223 25.00 -10.66 -6.59
N LEU A 224 24.40 -9.47 -6.73
CA LEU A 224 23.30 -9.25 -7.65
C LEU A 224 23.82 -9.20 -9.10
N PRO A 225 23.14 -9.86 -10.06
CA PRO A 225 23.61 -9.93 -11.43
C PRO A 225 23.35 -8.61 -12.16
N GLY A 226 24.41 -8.01 -12.71
CA GLY A 226 24.31 -6.76 -13.47
C GLY A 226 23.39 -6.82 -14.69
N SER A 227 22.92 -5.65 -15.14
CA SER A 227 22.18 -5.45 -16.41
C SER A 227 22.48 -4.07 -16.99
N SER A 228 22.43 -3.93 -18.31
CA SER A 228 22.76 -2.69 -19.05
C SER A 228 21.54 -1.94 -19.59
N SER A 229 20.32 -2.28 -19.18
CA SER A 229 19.07 -1.70 -19.73
C SER A 229 17.84 -2.16 -18.94
N GLY A 230 18.05 -2.32 -17.63
CA GLY A 230 17.04 -2.83 -16.71
C GLY A 230 16.51 -1.74 -15.78
N SER A 231 15.75 -2.16 -14.79
CA SER A 231 15.27 -1.30 -13.70
C SER A 231 15.47 -2.01 -12.37
N VAL A 232 15.64 -1.22 -11.31
CA VAL A 232 15.67 -1.68 -9.92
C VAL A 232 14.58 -0.99 -9.12
N ALA A 233 13.85 -1.75 -8.32
CA ALA A 233 12.87 -1.22 -7.40
C ALA A 233 12.94 -1.95 -6.05
N TRP A 234 12.82 -1.19 -4.97
CA TRP A 234 12.71 -1.70 -3.61
C TRP A 234 11.26 -1.91 -3.20
N GLY A 235 10.96 -3.00 -2.52
CA GLY A 235 9.66 -3.28 -1.91
C GLY A 235 9.76 -4.45 -0.96
N ASP A 236 9.06 -4.41 0.17
CA ASP A 236 8.99 -5.51 1.14
C ASP A 236 7.87 -6.48 0.70
N TYR A 237 8.22 -7.51 -0.07
CA TYR A 237 7.24 -8.37 -0.74
C TYR A 237 6.73 -9.50 0.16
N ASP A 238 7.49 -9.94 1.16
CA ASP A 238 7.06 -10.99 2.08
C ASP A 238 6.68 -10.50 3.49
N GLY A 239 6.71 -9.18 3.68
CA GLY A 239 6.15 -8.49 4.83
C GLY A 239 6.97 -8.64 6.09
N ASP A 240 8.25 -9.00 5.98
CA ASP A 240 9.15 -9.22 7.12
C ASP A 240 9.87 -7.94 7.59
N GLY A 241 9.77 -6.87 6.80
CA GLY A 241 10.26 -5.53 7.13
C GLY A 241 11.59 -5.16 6.47
N ASP A 242 12.29 -6.13 5.86
CA ASP A 242 13.48 -5.86 5.06
C ASP A 242 13.06 -5.45 3.64
N LEU A 243 13.73 -4.46 3.03
CA LEU A 243 13.43 -4.10 1.64
C LEU A 243 14.01 -5.13 0.68
N ASP A 244 13.15 -5.72 -0.15
CA ASP A 244 13.52 -6.66 -1.20
C ASP A 244 13.80 -5.96 -2.53
N VAL A 245 14.53 -6.65 -3.42
CA VAL A 245 14.94 -6.09 -4.71
C VAL A 245 14.18 -6.76 -5.85
N LEU A 246 13.35 -5.99 -6.53
CA LEU A 246 12.89 -6.31 -7.88
C LEU A 246 13.92 -5.82 -8.90
N LEU A 247 14.58 -6.78 -9.56
CA LEU A 247 15.62 -6.52 -10.54
C LEU A 247 15.16 -6.94 -11.93
N ILE A 248 14.80 -5.96 -12.76
CA ILE A 248 14.37 -6.18 -14.14
C ILE A 248 15.57 -6.19 -15.07
N ARG A 249 15.73 -7.24 -15.88
CA ARG A 249 16.92 -7.43 -16.74
C ARG A 249 16.54 -7.97 -18.09
N GLU A 250 17.32 -7.66 -19.11
CA GLU A 250 17.10 -8.17 -20.48
C GLU A 250 17.12 -9.70 -20.55
N SER A 251 18.08 -10.34 -19.87
CA SER A 251 18.27 -11.78 -19.97
C SER A 251 17.29 -12.57 -19.10
N ALA A 252 17.08 -12.11 -17.87
CA ALA A 252 16.16 -12.70 -16.91
C ALA A 252 16.00 -11.76 -15.71
N SER A 253 14.80 -11.22 -15.55
CA SER A 253 14.38 -10.46 -14.38
C SER A 253 14.22 -11.39 -13.18
N ARG A 254 14.42 -10.88 -11.97
CA ARG A 254 14.38 -11.64 -10.72
C ARG A 254 13.86 -10.76 -9.60
N LEU A 255 13.21 -11.39 -8.64
CA LEU A 255 12.89 -10.83 -7.34
C LEU A 255 13.83 -11.48 -6.31
N TYR A 256 14.48 -10.67 -5.49
CA TYR A 256 15.39 -11.13 -4.44
C TYR A 256 14.85 -10.75 -3.08
N ARG A 257 14.57 -11.75 -2.26
CA ARG A 257 14.33 -11.57 -0.84
C ARG A 257 15.60 -11.09 -0.15
N ASN A 258 15.50 -10.08 0.69
CA ASN A 258 16.56 -9.58 1.54
C ASN A 258 16.31 -10.04 2.98
N ASP A 259 17.29 -10.72 3.58
CA ASP A 259 17.25 -11.08 5.00
C ASP A 259 18.44 -10.42 5.70
N GLY A 260 18.28 -9.17 6.15
CA GLY A 260 19.33 -8.38 6.81
C GLY A 260 20.61 -8.22 5.97
N GLY A 261 20.48 -7.86 4.71
CA GLY A 261 21.58 -7.66 3.75
C GLY A 261 21.99 -8.93 2.97
N ILE A 262 21.30 -10.05 3.18
CA ILE A 262 21.54 -11.31 2.44
C ILE A 262 20.46 -11.49 1.37
N PHE A 263 20.85 -11.40 0.10
CA PHE A 263 19.91 -11.51 -1.02
C PHE A 263 19.75 -12.93 -1.55
N THR A 264 18.52 -13.45 -1.50
CA THR A 264 18.14 -14.77 -2.01
C THR A 264 17.12 -14.63 -3.14
N ASN A 265 17.38 -15.23 -4.30
CA ASN A 265 16.42 -15.21 -5.41
C ASN A 265 15.14 -15.97 -5.00
N SER A 266 13.99 -15.30 -5.04
CA SER A 266 12.68 -15.87 -4.66
C SER A 266 12.21 -16.97 -5.60
N GLY A 267 12.75 -17.02 -6.82
CA GLY A 267 12.39 -18.01 -7.84
C GLY A 267 11.11 -17.67 -8.61
N VAL A 268 10.52 -16.49 -8.38
CA VAL A 268 9.38 -15.98 -9.16
C VAL A 268 9.76 -15.92 -10.65
N GLY A 269 8.91 -16.50 -11.49
CA GLY A 269 9.14 -16.60 -12.94
C GLY A 269 8.86 -15.29 -13.66
N LEU A 270 9.90 -14.47 -13.86
CA LEU A 270 9.79 -13.17 -14.55
C LEU A 270 10.42 -13.18 -15.95
N PRO A 271 9.81 -12.50 -16.93
CA PRO A 271 10.38 -12.37 -18.27
C PRO A 271 11.61 -11.47 -18.25
N GLY A 272 12.51 -11.69 -19.21
CA GLY A 272 13.55 -10.71 -19.52
C GLY A 272 12.95 -9.50 -20.24
N LEU A 273 13.22 -8.28 -19.75
CA LEU A 273 12.69 -7.04 -20.32
C LEU A 273 13.83 -6.02 -20.55
N LEU A 274 13.73 -5.31 -21.68
CA LEU A 274 14.59 -4.22 -22.10
C LEU A 274 13.92 -2.87 -21.89
N ASN A 275 14.72 -1.84 -21.57
CA ASN A 275 14.24 -0.46 -21.38
C ASN A 275 13.02 -0.45 -20.46
N ALA A 276 13.14 -1.21 -19.38
CA ALA A 276 12.04 -1.54 -18.54
C ALA A 276 11.96 -0.60 -17.35
N ASP A 277 10.79 -0.54 -16.74
CA ASP A 277 10.51 0.13 -15.49
C ASP A 277 9.65 -0.80 -14.63
N ALA A 278 9.70 -0.60 -13.33
CA ALA A 278 8.92 -1.36 -12.37
C ALA A 278 8.42 -0.48 -11.23
N ALA A 279 7.21 -0.78 -10.76
CA ALA A 279 6.63 -0.09 -9.62
C ALA A 279 5.88 -1.09 -8.75
N TRP A 280 6.01 -0.91 -7.44
CA TRP A 280 5.25 -1.63 -6.42
C TRP A 280 3.97 -0.88 -6.06
N GLY A 281 2.98 -1.63 -5.59
CA GLY A 281 1.75 -1.09 -5.00
C GLY A 281 0.81 -2.23 -4.63
N ASP A 282 -0.05 -2.01 -3.64
CA ASP A 282 -1.09 -2.95 -3.26
C ASP A 282 -2.36 -2.62 -4.08
N TYR A 283 -2.66 -3.40 -5.12
CA TYR A 283 -3.72 -3.05 -6.09
C TYR A 283 -5.11 -3.55 -5.69
N ASP A 284 -5.20 -4.62 -4.90
CA ASP A 284 -6.46 -5.19 -4.42
C ASP A 284 -6.70 -5.04 -2.91
N ASN A 285 -5.82 -4.31 -2.23
CA ASN A 285 -5.93 -3.90 -0.82
C ASN A 285 -5.99 -5.10 0.13
N ASP A 286 -5.17 -6.11 -0.13
CA ASP A 286 -5.02 -7.28 0.75
C ASP A 286 -3.86 -7.14 1.75
N GLY A 287 -3.06 -6.08 1.61
CA GLY A 287 -1.95 -5.73 2.49
C GLY A 287 -0.60 -6.27 2.02
N ASP A 288 -0.58 -7.08 0.97
CA ASP A 288 0.64 -7.61 0.33
C ASP A 288 1.06 -6.71 -0.85
N LEU A 289 2.35 -6.49 -1.04
CA LEU A 289 2.81 -5.66 -2.16
C LEU A 289 2.75 -6.43 -3.48
N ASP A 290 1.97 -5.91 -4.42
CA ASP A 290 1.98 -6.30 -5.83
C ASP A 290 2.98 -5.44 -6.62
N PHE A 291 3.27 -5.85 -7.85
CA PHE A 291 4.09 -5.03 -8.74
C PHE A 291 3.69 -5.10 -10.19
N VAL A 292 3.92 -3.99 -10.88
CA VAL A 292 3.81 -3.88 -12.33
C VAL A 292 5.19 -3.70 -12.95
N VAL A 293 5.43 -4.38 -14.06
CA VAL A 293 6.60 -4.17 -14.91
C VAL A 293 6.15 -3.74 -16.30
N ALA A 294 6.89 -2.85 -16.92
CA ALA A 294 6.67 -2.45 -18.30
C ALA A 294 8.01 -2.32 -19.03
N GLY A 295 8.12 -2.88 -20.23
CA GLY A 295 9.36 -2.80 -21.02
C GLY A 295 9.17 -3.42 -22.39
N ALA A 296 10.25 -3.94 -22.98
CA ALA A 296 10.19 -4.65 -24.24
C ALA A 296 10.78 -6.06 -24.17
N THR A 297 10.11 -7.02 -24.79
CA THR A 297 10.66 -8.36 -25.03
C THR A 297 11.31 -8.46 -26.40
N LEU A 298 12.36 -9.29 -26.50
CA LEU A 298 12.93 -9.68 -27.77
C LEU A 298 12.26 -10.96 -28.26
N VAL A 299 11.56 -10.85 -29.39
CA VAL A 299 11.10 -12.01 -30.14
C VAL A 299 11.90 -12.06 -31.43
N MET A 300 12.57 -13.18 -31.68
CA MET A 300 13.14 -13.48 -32.99
C MET A 300 12.02 -14.07 -33.84
N PRO A 301 11.37 -13.33 -34.77
CA PRO A 301 10.34 -13.92 -35.60
C PRO A 301 10.94 -15.02 -36.47
N TYR A 302 10.35 -16.22 -36.41
CA TYR A 302 10.65 -17.28 -37.35
C TYR A 302 9.91 -17.01 -38.67
N PRO A 303 10.52 -17.18 -39.87
CA PRO A 303 11.91 -17.55 -40.13
C PRO A 303 12.83 -16.32 -40.30
N PHE A 304 13.91 -16.25 -39.49
CA PHE A 304 15.08 -15.36 -39.59
C PHE A 304 14.88 -14.05 -40.36
N ASP A 305 14.12 -13.12 -39.78
CA ASP A 305 14.30 -11.70 -40.10
C ASP A 305 15.45 -11.17 -39.21
N PRO A 306 16.53 -10.61 -39.78
CA PRO A 306 17.64 -10.05 -39.01
C PRO A 306 17.25 -8.80 -38.20
N THR A 307 16.03 -8.28 -38.35
CA THR A 307 15.52 -7.21 -37.51
C THR A 307 15.01 -7.77 -36.18
N THR A 308 15.72 -7.45 -35.11
CA THR A 308 15.24 -7.68 -33.74
C THR A 308 14.01 -6.80 -33.51
N VAL A 309 12.81 -7.38 -33.58
CA VAL A 309 11.56 -6.67 -33.29
C VAL A 309 11.35 -6.63 -31.78
N ARG A 310 11.17 -5.41 -31.25
CA ARG A 310 10.85 -5.16 -29.85
C ARG A 310 9.34 -5.05 -29.70
N TYR A 311 8.75 -5.86 -28.83
CA TYR A 311 7.33 -5.76 -28.48
C TYR A 311 7.22 -5.19 -27.07
N GLY A 312 6.38 -4.17 -26.91
CA GLY A 312 6.00 -3.69 -25.58
C GLY A 312 5.35 -4.83 -24.80
N ASP A 313 5.81 -5.04 -23.57
CA ASP A 313 5.30 -6.05 -22.65
C ASP A 313 5.08 -5.37 -21.29
N THR A 314 3.84 -5.43 -20.80
CA THR A 314 3.43 -4.85 -19.52
C THR A 314 2.65 -5.90 -18.76
N ARG A 315 3.04 -6.16 -17.51
CA ARG A 315 2.46 -7.21 -16.68
C ARG A 315 2.32 -6.72 -15.24
N LEU A 316 1.15 -6.95 -14.67
CA LEU A 316 0.88 -6.82 -13.24
C LEU A 316 1.00 -8.22 -12.62
N TYR A 317 1.70 -8.32 -11.50
CA TYR A 317 1.87 -9.54 -10.73
C TYR A 317 1.20 -9.34 -9.38
N ARG A 318 0.23 -10.21 -9.10
CA ARG A 318 -0.43 -10.27 -7.81
C ARG A 318 0.42 -11.07 -6.80
N ASN A 319 0.53 -10.58 -5.59
CA ASN A 319 0.99 -11.31 -4.42
C ASN A 319 -0.22 -11.80 -3.61
N ASP A 320 -0.13 -12.97 -2.99
CA ASP A 320 -1.26 -13.62 -2.30
C ASP A 320 -0.88 -14.15 -0.90
N GLY A 321 0.32 -13.80 -0.41
CA GLY A 321 0.97 -14.36 0.77
C GLY A 321 1.74 -15.65 0.53
#